data_AF-A1RS53-F1
#
_entry.id   AF-A1RS53-F1
#
_cell.length_a   1.000
_cell.length_b   1.000
_cell.length_c   1.000
_cell.angle_alpha   90.00
_cell.angle_beta   90.00
_cell.angle_gamma   90.00
#
_symmetry.space_group_name_H-M   'P 1'
#
loop_
_entity.id
_entity.type
_entity.pdbx_description
1 polymer ?
#
loop_
_entity_poly.entity_id
_entity_poly.type
_entity_poly.pdbx_seq_one_letter_code
_entity_poly.pdbx_strand_id
1 'polypeptide(L)'
;MEERAARETGPVRRRRLEERTRHLKSRRFRKIGGVVTQIAREIIELARANDAAIVVDKIENESYRELKESNWSGGKKYFLDGLGQLKRRLMELALWYGLPYLEVIQHSLPEMRRQNGRREKLHHASPRLH
;
A
#
# COMPACT_ATOMS: atom_id res chain seq x y z
N MET A 1 -43.40 37.62 5.14
CA MET A 1 -42.74 36.69 6.08
C MET A 1 -42.12 35.48 5.36
N GLU A 2 -42.62 35.05 4.19
CA GLU A 2 -42.11 33.86 3.46
C GLU A 2 -40.81 34.10 2.66
N GLU A 3 -40.48 35.34 2.32
CA GLU A 3 -39.30 35.66 1.49
C GLU A 3 -37.96 35.48 2.22
N ARG A 4 -37.98 35.43 3.57
CA ARG A 4 -36.76 35.21 4.39
C ARG A 4 -36.43 33.73 4.55
N ALA A 5 -37.44 32.85 4.55
CA ALA A 5 -37.24 31.40 4.66
C ALA A 5 -36.62 30.79 3.39
N ALA A 6 -36.90 31.35 2.21
CA ALA A 6 -36.33 30.89 0.94
C ALA A 6 -34.85 31.29 0.75
N ARG A 7 -34.38 32.36 1.41
CA ARG A 7 -32.97 32.81 1.35
C ARG A 7 -32.04 32.01 2.26
N GLU A 8 -32.56 31.40 3.32
CA GLU A 8 -31.78 30.57 4.27
C GLU A 8 -31.53 29.14 3.76
N THR A 9 -32.29 28.66 2.78
CA THR A 9 -32.27 27.26 2.33
C THR A 9 -31.20 26.88 1.32
N GLY A 10 -30.53 27.85 0.68
CA GLY A 10 -29.56 27.59 -0.40
C GLY A 10 -28.10 27.47 0.08
N PRO A 11 -27.47 28.57 0.52
CA PRO A 11 -26.03 28.62 0.75
C PRO A 11 -25.60 27.99 2.08
N VAL A 12 -26.36 28.20 3.16
CA VAL A 12 -26.03 27.65 4.50
C VAL A 12 -26.15 26.12 4.51
N ARG A 13 -27.21 25.59 3.90
CA ARG A 13 -27.43 24.15 3.75
C ARG A 13 -26.36 23.49 2.89
N ARG A 14 -25.95 24.11 1.78
CA ARG A 14 -24.84 23.64 0.93
C ARG A 14 -23.51 23.62 1.69
N ARG A 15 -23.15 24.71 2.37
CA ARG A 15 -21.92 24.79 3.18
C ARG A 15 -21.86 23.69 4.26
N ARG A 16 -22.97 23.45 4.96
CA ARG A 16 -23.06 22.39 5.97
C ARG A 16 -22.90 20.99 5.37
N LEU A 17 -23.43 20.75 4.17
CA LEU A 17 -23.25 19.49 3.44
C LEU A 17 -21.80 19.30 2.97
N GLU A 18 -21.15 20.37 2.50
CA GLU A 18 -19.74 20.35 2.11
C GLU A 18 -18.81 20.08 3.29
N GLU A 19 -19.05 20.73 4.43
CA GLU A 19 -18.29 20.50 5.67
C GLU A 19 -18.44 19.06 6.17
N ARG A 20 -19.67 18.51 6.17
CA ARG A 20 -19.92 17.11 6.51
C ARG A 20 -19.22 16.16 5.54
N THR A 21 -19.24 16.46 4.25
CA THR A 21 -18.56 15.66 3.24
C THR A 21 -17.05 15.68 3.43
N ARG A 22 -16.46 16.85 3.69
CA ARG A 22 -15.04 17.01 4.00
C ARG A 22 -14.66 16.22 5.26
N HIS A 23 -15.47 16.33 6.32
CA HIS A 23 -15.26 15.60 7.56
C HIS A 23 -15.28 14.08 7.36
N LEU A 24 -16.26 13.55 6.62
CA LEU A 24 -16.35 12.12 6.31
C LEU A 24 -15.18 11.65 5.45
N LYS A 25 -14.77 12.44 4.44
CA LYS A 25 -13.56 12.16 3.65
C LYS A 25 -12.33 12.05 4.58
N SER A 26 -12.08 13.04 5.42
CA SER A 26 -10.95 13.04 6.37
C SER A 26 -11.00 11.87 7.35
N ARG A 27 -12.19 11.51 7.87
CA ARG A 27 -12.35 10.33 8.74
C ARG A 27 -12.02 9.03 8.01
N ARG A 28 -12.49 8.87 6.77
CA ARG A 28 -12.17 7.70 5.95
C ARG A 28 -10.67 7.58 5.71
N PHE A 29 -9.99 8.67 5.33
CA PHE A 29 -8.54 8.66 5.12
C PHE A 29 -7.77 8.24 6.36
N ARG A 30 -8.15 8.75 7.55
CA ARG A 30 -7.51 8.34 8.81
C ARG A 30 -7.73 6.87 9.13
N LYS A 31 -8.92 6.33 8.86
CA LYS A 31 -9.19 4.89 9.05
C LYS A 31 -8.32 4.03 8.13
N ILE A 32 -8.21 4.40 6.84
CA ILE A 32 -7.36 3.71 5.88
C ILE A 32 -5.91 3.75 6.33
N GLY A 33 -5.40 4.94 6.69
CA GLY A 33 -4.02 5.09 7.17
C GLY A 33 -3.74 4.28 8.45
N GLY A 34 -4.72 4.19 9.36
CA GLY A 34 -4.64 3.35 10.56
C GLY A 34 -4.47 1.87 10.22
N VAL A 35 -5.32 1.34 9.34
CA VAL A 35 -5.25 -0.06 8.87
C VAL A 35 -3.92 -0.33 8.15
N VAL A 36 -3.50 0.57 7.25
CA VAL A 36 -2.21 0.45 6.53
C VAL A 36 -1.04 0.40 7.51
N THR A 37 -1.05 1.27 8.53
CA THR A 37 0.03 1.32 9.54
C THR A 37 0.08 0.03 10.34
N GLN A 38 -1.08 -0.51 10.73
CA GLN A 38 -1.16 -1.78 11.45
C GLN A 38 -0.60 -2.93 10.61
N ILE A 39 -1.10 -3.11 9.39
CA ILE A 39 -0.67 -4.21 8.50
C ILE A 39 0.83 -4.12 8.20
N ALA A 40 1.36 -2.91 7.93
CA ALA A 40 2.78 -2.73 7.65
C ALA A 40 3.67 -3.16 8.83
N ARG A 41 3.23 -2.93 10.07
CA ARG A 41 3.96 -3.38 11.27
C ARG A 41 3.94 -4.90 11.39
N GLU A 42 2.78 -5.51 11.26
CA GLU A 42 2.62 -6.97 11.35
C GLU A 42 3.49 -7.69 10.31
N ILE A 43 3.52 -7.21 9.06
CA ILE A 43 4.38 -7.77 8.00
C ILE A 43 5.87 -7.67 8.37
N ILE A 44 6.30 -6.51 8.89
CA ILE A 44 7.69 -6.28 9.28
C ILE A 44 8.08 -7.16 10.47
N GLU A 45 7.21 -7.30 11.46
CA GLU A 45 7.44 -8.20 12.61
C GLU A 45 7.60 -9.65 12.15
N LEU A 46 6.74 -10.11 11.25
CA LEU A 46 6.87 -11.43 10.63
C LEU A 46 8.18 -11.58 9.86
N ALA A 47 8.56 -10.58 9.07
CA ALA A 47 9.81 -10.63 8.32
C ALA A 47 11.04 -10.69 9.23
N ARG A 48 11.04 -9.92 10.33
CA ARG A 48 12.12 -9.97 11.33
C ARG A 48 12.17 -11.32 12.06
N ALA A 49 11.01 -11.88 12.41
CA ALA A 49 10.94 -13.16 13.10
C ALA A 49 11.46 -14.33 12.24
N ASN A 50 11.41 -14.19 10.91
CA ASN A 50 11.77 -15.23 9.96
C ASN A 50 13.06 -14.93 9.16
N ASP A 51 13.80 -13.87 9.50
CA ASP A 51 14.95 -13.38 8.72
C ASP A 51 14.66 -13.28 7.21
N ALA A 52 13.47 -12.75 6.90
CA ALA A 52 12.93 -12.75 5.55
C ALA A 52 13.02 -11.37 4.89
N ALA A 53 13.19 -11.36 3.57
CA ALA A 53 13.09 -10.17 2.75
C ALA A 53 11.64 -9.74 2.55
N ILE A 54 11.41 -8.43 2.50
CA ILE A 54 10.14 -7.85 2.05
C ILE A 54 10.14 -7.78 0.52
N VAL A 55 9.23 -8.51 -0.10
CA VAL A 55 9.05 -8.51 -1.56
C VAL A 55 7.69 -7.92 -1.89
N VAL A 56 7.67 -6.84 -2.66
CA VAL A 56 6.44 -6.16 -3.08
C VAL A 56 6.34 -6.19 -4.59
N ASP A 57 5.13 -6.36 -5.11
CA ASP A 57 4.91 -6.28 -6.55
C ASP A 57 5.21 -4.87 -7.06
N LYS A 58 6.07 -4.80 -8.08
CA LYS A 58 6.31 -3.59 -8.85
C LYS A 58 5.07 -3.32 -9.67
N ILE A 59 4.23 -2.43 -9.16
CA ILE A 59 3.13 -1.88 -9.94
C ILE A 59 3.76 -1.03 -11.05
N GLU A 60 3.52 -1.38 -12.32
CA GLU A 60 4.04 -0.61 -13.44
C GLU A 60 3.53 0.84 -13.38
N ASN A 61 4.47 1.79 -13.50
CA ASN A 61 4.15 3.21 -13.42
C ASN A 61 3.17 3.65 -14.51
N GLU A 62 3.21 3.03 -15.70
CA GLU A 62 2.27 3.29 -16.80
C GLU A 62 0.84 2.91 -16.39
N SER A 63 0.64 1.68 -15.89
CA SER A 63 -0.67 1.22 -15.39
C SER A 63 -1.18 2.08 -14.23
N TYR A 64 -0.30 2.56 -13.34
CA TYR A 64 -0.70 3.41 -12.22
C TYR A 64 -1.03 4.85 -12.65
N ARG A 65 -0.27 5.43 -13.59
CA ARG A 65 -0.57 6.75 -14.19
C ARG A 65 -1.85 6.69 -15.00
N GLU A 66 -2.01 5.69 -15.86
CA GLU A 66 -3.23 5.47 -16.65
C GLU A 66 -4.45 5.23 -15.74
N LEU A 67 -4.33 4.45 -14.66
CA LEU A 67 -5.43 4.27 -13.69
C LEU A 67 -5.73 5.54 -12.90
N LYS A 68 -4.73 6.35 -12.56
CA LYS A 68 -4.90 7.62 -11.83
C LYS A 68 -5.44 8.75 -12.71
N GLU A 69 -5.05 8.78 -13.98
CA GLU A 69 -5.45 9.75 -15.01
C GLU A 69 -6.77 9.36 -15.70
N SER A 70 -7.16 8.08 -15.68
CA SER A 70 -8.48 7.64 -16.12
C SER A 70 -9.61 8.28 -15.30
N ASN A 71 -10.76 8.49 -15.95
CA ASN A 71 -11.96 9.10 -15.38
C ASN A 71 -12.72 8.18 -14.39
N TRP A 72 -11.97 7.42 -13.58
CA TRP A 72 -12.53 6.49 -12.62
C TRP A 72 -13.05 7.22 -11.39
N SER A 73 -14.23 6.78 -10.92
CA SER A 73 -14.89 7.33 -9.73
C SER A 73 -13.93 7.39 -8.52
N GLY A 74 -14.03 8.46 -7.73
CA GLY A 74 -13.06 8.77 -6.67
C GLY A 74 -12.80 7.63 -5.67
N GLY A 75 -13.75 6.70 -5.48
CA GLY A 75 -13.58 5.51 -4.62
C GLY A 75 -12.40 4.62 -5.00
N LYS A 76 -12.18 4.37 -6.29
CA LYS A 76 -11.10 3.50 -6.76
C LYS A 76 -9.71 4.16 -6.68
N LYS A 77 -9.65 5.48 -6.80
CA LYS A 77 -8.42 6.25 -6.58
C LYS A 77 -7.92 6.15 -5.13
N TYR A 78 -8.83 6.09 -4.15
CA TYR A 78 -8.45 5.93 -2.74
C TYR A 78 -7.95 4.54 -2.37
N PHE A 79 -8.41 3.50 -3.08
CA PHE A 79 -7.86 2.15 -2.92
C PHE A 79 -6.39 2.09 -3.37
N LEU A 80 -6.11 2.74 -4.51
CA LEU A 80 -4.73 2.92 -4.99
C LEU A 80 -3.91 3.74 -3.99
N ASP A 81 -4.46 4.81 -3.41
CA ASP A 81 -3.77 5.58 -2.36
C ASP A 81 -3.42 4.72 -1.12
N GLY A 82 -4.26 3.74 -0.76
CA GLY A 82 -4.01 2.83 0.36
C GLY A 82 -2.87 1.84 0.07
N LEU A 83 -2.86 1.23 -1.13
CA LEU A 83 -1.79 0.33 -1.55
C LEU A 83 -0.45 1.07 -1.72
N GLY A 84 -0.49 2.29 -2.28
CA GLY A 84 0.68 3.16 -2.38
C GLY A 84 1.22 3.56 -1.00
N GLN A 85 0.34 3.87 -0.05
CA GLN A 85 0.73 4.11 1.35
C GLN A 85 1.37 2.88 1.99
N LEU A 86 0.82 1.69 1.78
CA LEU A 86 1.36 0.44 2.31
C LEU A 86 2.75 0.16 1.77
N LYS A 87 2.93 0.21 0.45
CA LYS A 87 4.22 0.03 -0.22
C LYS A 87 5.28 0.97 0.35
N ARG A 88 4.98 2.27 0.40
CA ARG A 88 5.89 3.28 0.96
C ARG A 88 6.23 2.98 2.42
N ARG A 89 5.24 2.58 3.22
CA ARG A 89 5.45 2.30 4.64
C ARG A 89 6.31 1.06 4.88
N LEU A 90 6.12 0.01 4.07
CA LEU A 90 6.94 -1.19 4.11
C LEU A 90 8.40 -0.87 3.74
N MET A 91 8.62 -0.06 2.70
CA MET A 91 9.97 0.38 2.31
C MET A 91 10.65 1.18 3.44
N GLU A 92 9.95 2.16 4.03
CA GLU A 92 10.48 2.97 5.14
C GLU A 92 10.84 2.10 6.35
N LEU A 93 9.96 1.16 6.75
CA LEU A 93 10.21 0.29 7.89
C LEU A 93 11.30 -0.74 7.60
N ALA A 94 11.33 -1.33 6.41
CA ALA A 94 12.38 -2.27 6.01
C ALA A 94 13.76 -1.58 6.08
N LEU A 95 13.87 -0.35 5.56
CA LEU A 95 15.09 0.44 5.68
C LEU A 95 15.47 0.70 7.15
N TRP A 96 14.51 1.07 7.98
CA TRP A 96 14.75 1.38 9.40
C TRP A 96 15.22 0.16 10.20
N TYR A 97 14.67 -1.02 9.90
CA TYR A 97 15.03 -2.28 10.57
C TYR A 97 16.19 -3.02 9.89
N GLY A 98 16.75 -2.52 8.79
CA GLY A 98 17.82 -3.18 8.05
C GLY A 98 17.38 -4.44 7.29
N LEU A 99 16.09 -4.58 6.98
CA LEU A 99 15.57 -5.72 6.23
C LEU A 99 15.77 -5.52 4.72
N PRO A 100 16.09 -6.59 3.95
CA PRO A 100 16.10 -6.51 2.50
C PRO A 100 14.71 -6.18 1.95
N TYR A 101 14.63 -5.21 1.03
CA TYR A 101 13.40 -4.79 0.36
C TYR A 101 13.57 -4.88 -1.16
N LEU A 102 12.65 -5.57 -1.84
CA LEU A 102 12.70 -5.86 -3.27
C LEU A 102 11.36 -5.55 -3.94
N GLU A 103 11.42 -4.90 -5.10
CA GLU A 103 10.26 -4.73 -5.98
C GLU A 103 10.38 -5.66 -7.19
N VAL A 104 9.43 -6.56 -7.37
CA VAL A 104 9.45 -7.58 -8.42
C VAL A 104 8.22 -7.47 -9.32
N ILE A 105 8.40 -7.66 -10.62
CA ILE A 105 7.25 -7.77 -11.54
C ILE A 105 6.72 -9.20 -11.41
N GLN A 106 5.41 -9.40 -11.23
CA GLN A 106 4.82 -10.72 -10.93
C GLN A 106 5.28 -11.86 -11.87
N HIS A 107 5.59 -11.57 -13.13
CA HIS A 107 6.05 -12.55 -14.11
C HIS A 107 7.50 -13.06 -13.91
N SER A 108 8.31 -12.50 -13.00
CA SER A 108 9.72 -12.91 -12.78
C SER A 108 10.00 -13.67 -11.46
N LEU A 109 9.02 -13.77 -10.56
CA LEU A 109 9.12 -14.51 -9.28
C LEU A 109 9.44 -16.02 -9.41
N PRO A 110 8.91 -16.77 -10.40
CA PRO A 110 9.18 -18.21 -10.51
C PRO A 110 10.66 -18.55 -10.75
N GLU A 111 11.42 -17.65 -11.39
CA GLU A 111 12.81 -17.89 -11.74
C GLU A 111 13.76 -17.69 -10.54
N MET A 112 13.46 -16.76 -9.64
CA MET A 112 14.27 -16.53 -8.43
C MET A 112 14.15 -17.68 -7.42
N ARG A 113 12.97 -18.29 -7.26
CA ARG A 113 12.81 -19.49 -6.41
C ARG A 113 13.65 -20.67 -6.89
N ARG A 114 13.86 -20.80 -8.20
CA ARG A 114 14.70 -21.87 -8.78
C ARG A 114 16.20 -21.64 -8.58
N GLN A 115 16.66 -20.38 -8.51
CA GLN A 115 18.08 -20.07 -8.30
C GLN A 115 18.50 -20.21 -6.83
N ASN A 116 17.67 -19.78 -5.88
CA ASN A 116 18.00 -19.93 -4.44
C ASN A 116 17.98 -21.40 -3.98
N GLY A 117 17.03 -22.21 -4.46
CA GLY A 117 17.02 -23.65 -4.16
C GLY A 117 18.20 -24.45 -4.76
N ARG A 118 18.93 -23.88 -5.73
CA ARG A 118 20.18 -24.47 -6.25
C ARG A 118 21.41 -24.08 -5.42
N ARG A 119 21.41 -22.91 -4.79
CA ARG A 119 22.50 -22.48 -3.90
C ARG A 119 22.52 -23.27 -2.59
N GLU A 120 21.37 -23.58 -2.02
CA GLU A 120 21.28 -24.43 -0.81
C GLU A 120 21.76 -25.87 -1.07
N LYS A 121 21.53 -26.42 -2.28
CA LYS A 121 22.00 -27.77 -2.63
C LYS A 121 23.50 -27.90 -2.87
N LEU A 122 24.20 -26.78 -3.10
CA LEU A 122 25.64 -26.79 -3.33
C LEU A 122 26.45 -26.69 -2.02
N HIS A 123 25.84 -26.22 -0.92
CA HIS A 123 26.50 -26.12 0.39
C HIS A 123 26.40 -27.39 1.26
N HIS A 124 25.80 -28.48 0.77
CA HIS A 124 25.74 -29.77 1.48
C HIS A 124 26.59 -30.88 0.84
N ALA A 125 27.33 -30.58 -0.22
CA ALA A 125 28.27 -31.51 -0.82
C ALA A 125 29.71 -31.20 -0.37
N SER A 126 30.01 -31.37 0.92
CA SER A 126 31.41 -31.56 1.34
C SER A 126 31.79 -33.01 1.06
N PRO A 127 32.81 -33.29 0.22
CA PRO A 127 33.32 -34.64 0.05
C PRO A 127 34.02 -35.04 1.35
N ARG A 128 33.51 -36.07 2.02
CA ARG A 128 34.29 -36.78 3.04
C ARG A 128 35.46 -37.44 2.32
N LEU A 129 36.65 -36.90 2.55
CA LEU A 129 37.91 -37.57 2.25
C LEU A 129 38.08 -38.70 3.27
N HIS A 130 38.08 -39.95 2.81
CA HIS A 130 38.77 -41.09 3.41
C HIS A 130 39.01 -42.14 2.33
#